data_AF-G8TMN2-F1
#
_entry.id   AF-G8TMN2-F1
#
_cell.length_a   1.000
_cell.length_b   1.000
_cell.length_c   1.000
_cell.angle_alpha   90.00
_cell.angle_beta   90.00
_cell.angle_gamma   90.00
#
_symmetry.space_group_name_H-M   'P 1'
#
loop_
_entity.id
_entity.type
_entity.pdbx_description
1 polymer ?
#
loop_
_entity_poly.entity_id
_entity_poly.type
_entity_poly.pdbx_seq_one_letter_code
_entity_poly.pdbx_strand_id
1 'polypeptide(L)'
;MTTNWKELALKVGSLHHDGSESGGDSYGKAALEEILGEEWMRHTVEHIISFKRGSEIATNCLCLIHSHNTAIYAYGVYKSSEGERANRAVWLIKELAHPVSFDWIEEFLNDQNVMGWGLGVLDQLLWTKQIPYDEKAESLLQLALTNSEGKLTDLVAFIRNYLLARAEGEN
;
A
#
# COMPACT_ATOMS: atom_id res chain seq x y z
N MET A 1 25.77 10.72 -8.74
CA MET A 1 25.37 9.31 -8.82
C MET A 1 25.22 8.98 -10.30
N THR A 2 25.81 7.89 -10.77
CA THR A 2 25.73 7.45 -12.18
C THR A 2 25.09 6.07 -12.23
N THR A 3 23.95 5.95 -12.89
CA THR A 3 23.20 4.70 -13.01
C THR A 3 23.69 3.89 -14.20
N ASN A 4 24.04 2.63 -14.00
CA ASN A 4 24.25 1.69 -15.10
C ASN A 4 22.89 1.23 -15.63
N TRP A 5 22.34 1.97 -16.60
CA TRP A 5 20.99 1.75 -17.12
C TRP A 5 20.77 0.34 -17.68
N LYS A 6 21.78 -0.28 -18.29
CA LYS A 6 21.67 -1.63 -18.84
C LYS A 6 21.52 -2.68 -17.74
N GLU A 7 22.32 -2.58 -16.69
CA GLU A 7 22.26 -3.48 -15.54
C GLU A 7 20.95 -3.29 -14.77
N LEU A 8 20.52 -2.05 -14.59
CA LEU A 8 19.23 -1.75 -13.98
C LEU A 8 18.07 -2.33 -14.79
N ALA A 9 18.08 -2.16 -16.12
CA ALA A 9 17.07 -2.71 -17.01
C ALA A 9 16.98 -4.24 -16.92
N LEU A 10 18.12 -4.94 -16.84
CA LEU A 10 18.16 -6.39 -16.59
C LEU A 10 17.55 -6.73 -15.22
N LYS A 11 17.92 -5.97 -14.18
CA LYS A 11 17.47 -6.21 -12.80
C LYS A 11 15.94 -6.07 -12.66
N VAL A 12 15.36 -5.06 -13.28
CA VAL A 12 13.90 -4.84 -13.24
C VAL A 12 13.13 -5.62 -14.29
N GLY A 13 13.82 -6.41 -15.13
CA GLY A 13 13.21 -7.21 -16.19
C GLY A 13 12.72 -6.41 -17.40
N SER A 14 13.16 -5.17 -17.57
CA SER A 14 12.84 -4.33 -18.74
C SER A 14 13.75 -4.60 -19.95
N LEU A 15 14.86 -5.31 -19.75
CA LEU A 15 15.74 -5.82 -20.81
C LEU A 15 15.84 -7.35 -20.69
N HIS A 16 15.58 -8.04 -21.79
CA HIS A 16 15.56 -9.50 -21.86
C HIS A 16 16.87 -10.08 -22.42
N HIS A 17 17.10 -11.37 -22.22
CA HIS A 17 18.34 -12.05 -22.65
C HIS A 17 18.54 -12.08 -24.18
N ASP A 18 17.46 -11.99 -24.95
CA ASP A 18 17.49 -11.92 -26.42
C ASP A 18 17.78 -10.50 -26.95
N GLY A 19 17.94 -9.52 -26.05
CA GLY A 19 18.18 -8.12 -26.37
C GLY A 19 16.92 -7.29 -26.62
N SER A 20 15.72 -7.87 -26.49
CA SER A 20 14.46 -7.12 -26.56
C SER A 20 14.22 -6.30 -25.29
N GLU A 21 13.53 -5.17 -25.45
CA GLU A 21 13.22 -4.24 -24.35
C GLU A 21 11.71 -4.10 -24.14
N SER A 22 11.33 -3.83 -22.90
CA SER A 22 9.95 -3.56 -22.48
C SER A 22 9.91 -2.28 -21.66
N GLY A 23 9.07 -1.33 -22.07
CA GLY A 23 8.80 -0.11 -21.31
C GLY A 23 7.48 -0.20 -20.55
N GLY A 24 7.28 0.72 -19.60
CA GLY A 24 6.03 0.84 -18.87
C GLY A 24 6.22 1.39 -17.46
N ASP A 25 5.14 1.90 -16.88
CA ASP A 25 5.13 2.53 -15.56
C ASP A 25 5.62 1.58 -14.46
N SER A 26 5.31 0.29 -14.54
CA SER A 26 5.77 -0.71 -13.57
C SER A 26 7.29 -0.86 -13.56
N TYR A 27 7.93 -0.95 -14.73
CA TYR A 27 9.40 -1.01 -14.85
C TYR A 27 10.05 0.28 -14.35
N GLY A 28 9.47 1.44 -14.67
CA GLY A 28 9.96 2.75 -14.21
C GLY A 28 9.91 2.87 -12.69
N LYS A 29 8.82 2.44 -12.06
CA LYS A 29 8.66 2.41 -10.60
C LYS A 29 9.66 1.49 -9.92
N ALA A 30 9.82 0.26 -10.42
CA ALA A 30 10.83 -0.67 -9.93
C ALA A 30 12.25 -0.11 -10.08
N ALA A 31 12.54 0.54 -11.21
CA ALA A 31 13.84 1.18 -11.45
C ALA A 31 14.11 2.34 -10.48
N LEU A 32 13.09 3.16 -10.16
CA LEU A 32 13.22 4.23 -9.17
C LEU A 32 13.48 3.68 -7.76
N GLU A 33 12.79 2.60 -7.38
CA GLU A 33 13.02 1.91 -6.12
C GLU A 33 14.49 1.43 -5.98
N GLU A 34 15.05 0.89 -7.06
CA GLU A 34 16.46 0.48 -7.13
C GLU A 34 17.45 1.64 -7.10
N ILE A 35 17.16 2.74 -7.82
CA ILE A 35 18.03 3.93 -7.87
C ILE A 35 18.10 4.63 -6.51
N LEU A 36 16.96 4.76 -5.84
CA LEU A 36 16.86 5.44 -4.54
C LEU A 36 17.42 4.55 -3.42
N GLY A 37 17.21 3.24 -3.52
CA GLY A 37 17.75 2.26 -2.60
C GLY A 37 17.01 2.18 -1.26
N GLU A 38 17.27 1.10 -0.53
CA GLU A 38 16.59 0.77 0.73
C GLU A 38 16.77 1.84 1.81
N GLU A 39 17.97 2.43 1.92
CA GLU A 39 18.24 3.44 2.93
C GLU A 39 17.37 4.69 2.75
N TRP A 40 17.19 5.14 1.50
CA TRP A 40 16.33 6.28 1.19
C TRP A 40 14.87 5.98 1.54
N MET A 41 14.37 4.78 1.18
CA MET A 41 13.00 4.36 1.51
C MET A 41 12.79 4.34 3.02
N ARG A 42 13.70 3.70 3.75
CA ARG A 42 13.67 3.61 5.21
C ARG A 42 13.62 4.98 5.86
N HIS A 43 14.53 5.87 5.50
CA HIS A 43 14.56 7.22 6.07
C HIS A 43 13.31 8.02 5.73
N THR A 44 12.75 7.84 4.54
CA THR A 44 11.52 8.52 4.11
C THR A 44 10.32 8.03 4.93
N VAL A 45 10.18 6.71 5.12
CA VAL A 45 9.14 6.14 6.00
C VAL A 45 9.28 6.66 7.43
N GLU A 46 10.49 6.66 7.99
CA GLU A 46 10.72 7.18 9.35
C GLU A 46 10.40 8.67 9.47
N HIS A 47 10.69 9.46 8.44
CA HIS A 47 10.37 10.89 8.39
C HIS A 47 8.86 11.12 8.43
N ILE A 48 8.10 10.33 7.66
CA ILE A 48 6.64 10.38 7.59
C ILE A 48 6.00 9.94 8.90
N ILE A 49 6.38 8.77 9.44
CA ILE A 49 5.82 8.22 10.69
C ILE A 49 6.10 9.15 11.87
N SER A 50 7.26 9.81 11.87
CA SER A 50 7.61 10.84 12.87
C SER A 50 6.86 12.16 12.68
N PHE A 51 6.04 12.30 11.64
CA PHE A 51 5.27 13.50 11.28
C PHE A 51 6.14 14.77 11.20
N LYS A 52 7.35 14.62 10.66
CA LYS A 52 8.28 15.74 10.46
C LYS A 52 7.78 16.64 9.33
N ARG A 53 8.17 17.92 9.37
CA ARG A 53 7.83 18.87 8.30
C ARG A 53 8.26 18.31 6.93
N GLY A 54 7.37 18.41 5.95
CA GLY A 54 7.56 17.80 4.64
C GLY A 54 7.13 16.33 4.56
N SER A 55 6.44 15.78 5.58
CA SER A 55 5.87 14.44 5.53
C SER A 55 4.93 14.24 4.33
N GLU A 56 4.07 15.20 4.03
CA GLU A 56 3.12 15.10 2.91
C GLU A 56 3.81 14.92 1.55
N ILE A 57 4.86 15.70 1.27
CA ILE A 57 5.59 15.55 0.02
C ILE A 57 6.38 14.23 -0.01
N ALA A 58 6.92 13.81 1.13
CA ALA A 58 7.58 12.52 1.27
C ALA A 58 6.60 11.35 1.01
N THR A 59 5.38 11.41 1.56
CA THR A 59 4.31 10.43 1.30
C THR A 59 3.99 10.37 -0.18
N ASN A 60 3.75 11.51 -0.82
CA ASN A 60 3.47 11.56 -2.26
C ASN A 60 4.60 10.97 -3.11
N CYS A 61 5.87 11.19 -2.75
CA CYS A 61 6.99 10.55 -3.43
C CYS A 61 6.91 9.02 -3.31
N LEU A 62 6.63 8.48 -2.13
CA LEU A 62 6.48 7.03 -1.93
C LEU A 62 5.26 6.46 -2.68
N CYS A 63 4.12 7.15 -2.67
CA CYS A 63 2.92 6.74 -3.41
C CYS A 63 3.18 6.71 -4.93
N LEU A 64 3.95 7.67 -5.47
CA LEU A 64 4.32 7.68 -6.89
C LEU A 64 5.20 6.49 -7.27
N ILE A 65 6.15 6.14 -6.40
CA ILE A 65 7.03 4.98 -6.62
C ILE A 65 6.22 3.69 -6.47
N HIS A 66 5.21 3.67 -5.60
CA HIS A 66 4.41 2.47 -5.31
C HIS A 66 5.34 1.29 -4.96
N SER A 67 6.32 1.55 -4.08
CA SER A 67 7.42 0.64 -3.78
C SER A 67 6.99 -0.53 -2.90
N HIS A 68 7.43 -1.73 -3.26
CA HIS A 68 7.21 -2.94 -2.47
C HIS A 68 7.96 -2.86 -1.14
N ASN A 69 9.23 -2.49 -1.16
CA ASN A 69 10.08 -2.44 0.03
C ASN A 69 9.58 -1.41 1.05
N THR A 70 9.01 -0.31 0.57
CA THR A 70 8.40 0.71 1.44
C THR A 70 7.21 0.15 2.21
N ALA A 71 6.32 -0.59 1.53
CA ALA A 71 5.18 -1.24 2.18
C ALA A 71 5.64 -2.30 3.21
N ILE A 72 6.64 -3.12 2.85
CA ILE A 72 7.24 -4.10 3.77
C ILE A 72 7.84 -3.41 5.01
N TYR A 73 8.60 -2.33 4.81
CA TYR A 73 9.24 -1.63 5.92
C TYR A 73 8.20 -0.97 6.84
N ALA A 74 7.19 -0.31 6.28
CA ALA A 74 6.09 0.27 7.07
C ALA A 74 5.35 -0.81 7.89
N TYR A 75 5.11 -1.98 7.31
CA TYR A 75 4.56 -3.12 8.05
C TYR A 75 5.50 -3.61 9.16
N GLY A 76 6.80 -3.66 8.91
CA GLY A 76 7.80 -3.94 9.95
C GLY A 76 7.75 -2.94 11.11
N VAL A 77 7.52 -1.65 10.83
CA VAL A 77 7.33 -0.62 11.88
C VAL A 77 6.06 -0.89 12.68
N TYR A 78 4.95 -1.24 12.03
CA TYR A 78 3.72 -1.66 12.71
C TYR A 78 3.98 -2.83 13.67
N LYS A 79 4.64 -3.90 13.18
CA LYS A 79 4.91 -5.11 13.95
C LYS A 79 5.84 -4.92 15.16
N SER A 80 6.66 -3.87 15.15
CA SER A 80 7.69 -3.61 16.17
C SER A 80 7.40 -2.40 17.04
N SER A 81 6.28 -1.71 16.83
CA SER A 81 5.90 -0.49 17.54
C SER A 81 4.52 -0.64 18.18
N GLU A 82 4.16 0.30 19.05
CA GLU A 82 2.84 0.37 19.69
C GLU A 82 2.23 1.78 19.55
N GLY A 83 0.94 1.89 19.88
CA GLY A 83 0.21 3.16 19.95
C GLY A 83 0.27 3.96 18.66
N GLU A 84 0.54 5.26 18.79
CA GLU A 84 0.53 6.21 17.67
C GLU A 84 1.49 5.83 16.54
N ARG A 85 2.65 5.24 16.87
CA ARG A 85 3.64 4.88 15.87
C ARG A 85 3.17 3.71 15.01
N ALA A 86 2.58 2.69 15.63
CA ALA A 86 1.94 1.58 14.91
C ALA A 86 0.74 2.08 14.09
N ASN A 87 -0.09 2.97 14.66
CA ASN A 87 -1.23 3.56 13.97
C ASN A 87 -0.81 4.30 12.68
N ARG A 88 0.22 5.14 12.76
CA ARG A 88 0.75 5.87 11.59
C ARG A 88 1.40 4.97 10.55
N ALA A 89 2.00 3.87 10.97
CA ALA A 89 2.55 2.88 10.04
C ALA A 89 1.44 2.28 9.18
N VAL A 90 0.31 1.89 9.78
CA VAL A 90 -0.85 1.34 9.03
C VAL A 90 -1.53 2.42 8.18
N TRP A 91 -1.61 3.66 8.67
CA TRP A 91 -2.05 4.78 7.84
C TRP A 91 -1.16 4.96 6.60
N LEU A 92 0.16 4.90 6.74
CA LEU A 92 1.06 4.99 5.58
C LEU A 92 0.88 3.81 4.62
N ILE A 93 0.70 2.59 5.11
CA ILE A 93 0.38 1.42 4.27
C ILE A 93 -0.89 1.67 3.46
N LYS A 94 -1.92 2.27 4.08
CA LYS A 94 -3.15 2.69 3.39
C LYS A 94 -2.85 3.69 2.28
N GLU A 95 -2.02 4.71 2.51
CA GLU A 95 -1.66 5.69 1.46
C GLU A 95 -0.87 5.05 0.30
N LEU A 96 -0.02 4.06 0.58
CA LEU A 96 0.76 3.36 -0.45
C LEU A 96 -0.10 2.46 -1.33
N ALA A 97 -1.16 1.86 -0.77
CA ALA A 97 -2.09 0.98 -1.48
C ALA A 97 -1.40 -0.16 -2.26
N HIS A 98 -0.28 -0.70 -1.75
CA HIS A 98 0.47 -1.73 -2.46
C HIS A 98 -0.20 -3.11 -2.28
N PRO A 99 -0.43 -3.91 -3.36
CA PRO A 99 -1.14 -5.19 -3.30
C PRO A 99 -0.72 -6.16 -2.18
N VAL A 100 0.60 -6.23 -1.90
CA VAL A 100 1.17 -7.02 -0.79
C VAL A 100 0.47 -6.80 0.56
N SER A 101 -0.09 -5.60 0.82
CA SER A 101 -0.74 -5.31 2.10
C SER A 101 -2.07 -6.02 2.28
N PHE A 102 -2.62 -6.65 1.23
CA PHE A 102 -3.85 -7.43 1.31
C PHE A 102 -3.73 -8.60 2.30
N ASP A 103 -2.53 -9.17 2.44
CA ASP A 103 -2.28 -10.30 3.34
C ASP A 103 -2.20 -9.88 4.82
N TRP A 104 -2.18 -8.58 5.11
CA TRP A 104 -2.06 -8.04 6.48
C TRP A 104 -3.36 -7.47 7.03
N ILE A 105 -4.40 -7.32 6.20
CA ILE A 105 -5.63 -6.62 6.57
C ILE A 105 -6.34 -7.32 7.73
N GLU A 106 -6.41 -8.65 7.72
CA GLU A 106 -7.01 -9.42 8.82
C GLU A 106 -6.32 -9.10 10.16
N GLU A 107 -4.99 -8.99 10.17
CA GLU A 107 -4.25 -8.61 11.36
C GLU A 107 -4.63 -7.19 11.82
N PHE A 108 -4.66 -6.22 10.91
CA PHE A 108 -5.04 -4.84 11.23
C PHE A 108 -6.48 -4.74 11.76
N LEU A 109 -7.40 -5.52 11.22
CA LEU A 109 -8.80 -5.54 11.65
C LEU A 109 -9.02 -6.22 13.01
N ASN A 110 -8.06 -7.00 13.49
CA ASN A 110 -8.08 -7.56 14.84
C ASN A 110 -7.41 -6.64 15.88
N ASP A 111 -6.70 -5.61 15.44
CA ASP A 111 -6.01 -4.64 16.30
C ASP A 111 -6.84 -3.36 16.48
N GLN A 112 -7.39 -3.19 17.68
CA GLN A 112 -8.24 -2.04 18.04
C GLN A 112 -7.55 -0.68 17.85
N ASN A 113 -6.22 -0.61 17.93
CA ASN A 113 -5.47 0.64 17.73
C ASN A 113 -5.46 1.09 16.27
N VAL A 114 -5.55 0.16 15.32
CA VAL A 114 -5.35 0.44 13.89
C VAL A 114 -6.50 0.00 12.98
N MET A 115 -7.53 -0.65 13.51
CA MET A 115 -8.64 -1.24 12.76
C MET A 115 -9.29 -0.28 11.75
N GLY A 116 -9.48 0.99 12.12
CA GLY A 116 -10.01 2.00 11.19
C GLY A 116 -9.13 2.18 9.95
N TRP A 117 -7.81 2.19 10.14
CA TRP A 117 -6.85 2.19 9.03
C TRP A 117 -6.77 0.85 8.32
N GLY A 118 -6.92 -0.27 9.02
CA GLY A 118 -7.02 -1.60 8.41
C GLY A 118 -8.15 -1.68 7.38
N LEU A 119 -9.34 -1.17 7.72
CA LEU A 119 -10.45 -1.03 6.77
C LEU A 119 -10.10 -0.05 5.64
N GLY A 120 -9.43 1.06 5.96
CA GLY A 120 -8.94 2.01 4.95
C GLY A 120 -7.95 1.41 3.95
N VAL A 121 -7.08 0.47 4.38
CA VAL A 121 -6.19 -0.28 3.47
C VAL A 121 -7.04 -1.10 2.50
N LEU A 122 -8.05 -1.82 2.99
CA LEU A 122 -8.94 -2.62 2.16
C LEU A 122 -9.67 -1.76 1.11
N ASP A 123 -10.28 -0.66 1.56
CA ASP A 123 -10.96 0.30 0.69
C ASP A 123 -10.01 0.81 -0.41
N GLN A 124 -8.83 1.28 -0.02
CA GLN A 124 -7.88 1.85 -0.96
C GLN A 124 -7.44 0.82 -2.02
N LEU A 125 -7.16 -0.43 -1.63
CA LEU A 125 -6.79 -1.50 -2.58
C LEU A 125 -7.93 -1.81 -3.56
N LEU A 126 -9.17 -1.86 -3.07
CA LEU A 126 -10.36 -2.09 -3.91
C LEU A 126 -10.62 -0.92 -4.85
N TRP A 127 -10.50 0.32 -4.35
CA TRP A 127 -10.71 1.55 -5.10
C TRP A 127 -9.67 1.71 -6.21
N THR A 128 -8.39 1.50 -5.90
CA THR A 128 -7.26 1.56 -6.84
C THR A 128 -7.10 0.30 -7.71
N LYS A 129 -8.05 -0.65 -7.62
CA LYS A 129 -8.09 -1.90 -8.39
C LYS A 129 -6.83 -2.77 -8.24
N GLN A 130 -6.18 -2.70 -7.09
CA GLN A 130 -5.00 -3.51 -6.76
C GLN A 130 -5.38 -4.94 -6.38
N ILE A 131 -6.63 -5.14 -5.97
CA ILE A 131 -7.24 -6.44 -5.69
C ILE A 131 -8.65 -6.50 -6.28
N PRO A 132 -9.18 -7.69 -6.62
CA PRO A 132 -10.57 -7.87 -6.99
C PRO A 132 -11.49 -7.74 -5.77
N TYR A 133 -12.78 -7.46 -6.02
CA TYR A 133 -13.82 -7.62 -5.00
C TYR A 133 -14.37 -9.05 -5.07
N ASP A 134 -13.86 -9.91 -4.19
CA ASP A 134 -14.22 -11.33 -4.11
C ASP A 134 -14.71 -11.72 -2.69
N GLU A 135 -14.89 -13.03 -2.45
CA GLU A 135 -15.33 -13.55 -1.15
C GLU A 135 -14.38 -13.21 0.00
N LYS A 136 -13.06 -13.11 -0.25
CA LYS A 136 -12.07 -12.73 0.77
C LYS A 136 -12.20 -11.26 1.11
N ALA A 137 -12.38 -10.39 0.12
CA ALA A 137 -12.61 -8.97 0.37
C ALA A 137 -13.90 -8.75 1.17
N GLU A 138 -14.99 -9.44 0.83
CA GLU A 138 -16.25 -9.35 1.58
C GLU A 138 -16.13 -9.91 3.00
N SER A 139 -15.40 -11.01 3.21
CA SER A 139 -15.19 -11.56 4.56
C SER A 139 -14.41 -10.59 5.46
N LEU A 140 -13.45 -9.85 4.92
CA LEU A 140 -12.74 -8.80 5.64
C LEU A 140 -13.64 -7.61 6.00
N LEU A 141 -14.57 -7.21 5.12
CA LEU A 141 -15.59 -6.20 5.44
C LEU A 141 -16.49 -6.65 6.61
N GLN A 142 -16.89 -7.92 6.62
CA GLN A 142 -17.68 -8.49 7.73
C GLN A 142 -16.88 -8.59 9.03
N LEU A 143 -15.59 -8.92 8.95
CA LEU A 143 -14.69 -8.92 10.10
C LEU A 143 -14.58 -7.52 10.71
N ALA A 144 -14.43 -6.48 9.87
CA ALA A 144 -14.39 -5.09 10.33
C ALA A 144 -15.67 -4.70 11.09
N LEU A 145 -16.85 -5.11 10.61
CA LEU A 145 -18.12 -4.85 11.32
C LEU A 145 -18.17 -5.55 12.68
N THR A 146 -17.76 -6.82 12.71
CA THR A 146 -17.79 -7.65 13.91
C THR A 146 -16.84 -7.10 14.97
N ASN A 147 -15.58 -6.88 14.62
CA ASN A 147 -14.55 -6.45 15.56
C ASN A 147 -14.69 -4.99 16.00
N SER A 148 -15.32 -4.15 15.18
CA SER A 148 -15.62 -2.75 15.53
C SER A 148 -16.91 -2.59 16.34
N GLU A 149 -17.64 -3.67 16.61
CA GLU A 149 -18.98 -3.63 17.22
C GLU A 149 -19.93 -2.69 16.46
N GLY A 150 -19.84 -2.69 15.12
CA GLY A 150 -20.66 -1.86 14.24
C GLY A 150 -20.22 -0.40 14.10
N LYS A 151 -19.13 0.06 14.75
CA LYS A 151 -18.63 1.44 14.60
C LYS A 151 -18.21 1.78 13.18
N LEU A 152 -17.86 0.78 12.37
CA LEU A 152 -17.45 0.96 10.97
C LEU A 152 -18.59 0.72 9.96
N THR A 153 -19.84 0.64 10.40
CA THR A 153 -21.00 0.32 9.54
C THR A 153 -21.13 1.26 8.34
N ASP A 154 -21.06 2.57 8.56
CA ASP A 154 -21.24 3.56 7.49
C ASP A 154 -20.12 3.49 6.45
N LEU A 155 -18.88 3.25 6.89
CA LEU A 155 -17.73 3.09 6.01
C LEU A 155 -17.84 1.82 5.17
N VAL A 156 -18.22 0.70 5.78
CA VAL A 156 -18.43 -0.57 5.04
C VAL A 156 -19.57 -0.43 4.03
N ALA A 157 -20.67 0.24 4.40
CA ALA A 157 -21.77 0.51 3.48
C ALA A 157 -21.33 1.39 2.31
N PHE A 158 -20.52 2.42 2.56
CA PHE A 158 -19.95 3.27 1.52
C PHE A 158 -19.10 2.46 0.53
N ILE A 159 -18.19 1.62 1.02
CA ILE A 159 -17.32 0.77 0.19
C ILE A 159 -18.17 -0.14 -0.70
N ARG A 160 -19.15 -0.86 -0.14
CA ARG A 160 -20.03 -1.76 -0.91
C ARG A 160 -20.82 -1.02 -1.98
N ASN A 161 -21.41 0.13 -1.64
CA ASN A 161 -22.18 0.94 -2.58
C ASN A 161 -21.32 1.42 -3.74
N TYR A 162 -20.10 1.88 -3.46
CA TYR A 162 -19.15 2.27 -4.50
C TYR A 162 -18.82 1.10 -5.45
N LEU A 163 -18.57 -0.09 -4.91
CA LEU A 163 -18.22 -1.27 -5.70
C LEU A 163 -19.38 -1.76 -6.58
N LEU A 164 -20.61 -1.72 -6.07
CA LEU A 164 -21.81 -2.05 -6.85
C LEU A 164 -22.01 -1.07 -8.00
N ALA A 165 -21.96 0.24 -7.73
CA ALA A 165 -22.09 1.26 -8.77
C ALA A 165 -21.00 1.14 -9.85
N ARG A 166 -19.77 0.76 -9.47
CA ARG A 166 -18.69 0.51 -10.41
C ARG A 166 -18.97 -0.70 -11.31
N ALA A 167 -19.45 -1.80 -10.75
CA ALA A 167 -19.80 -3.00 -11.51
C ALA A 167 -20.93 -2.75 -12.51
N GLU A 168 -21.89 -1.88 -12.17
CA GLU A 168 -22.99 -1.48 -13.07
C GLU A 168 -22.52 -0.61 -14.23
N GLY A 169 -21.51 0.25 -14.02
CA GLY A 169 -20.96 1.13 -15.06
C GLY A 169 -19.91 0.49 -15.98
N GLU A 170 -19.43 -0.71 -15.65
CA GLU A 170 -18.46 -1.47 -16.46
C GLU A 170 -19.13 -2.52 -17.38
N ASN A 171 -20.46 -2.67 -17.30
CA ASN A 171 -21.30 -3.48 -18.20
C ASN A 171 -21.84 -2.66 -19.38
#